data_AF-A0A1G5BCD7-F1
#
_entry.id   AF-A0A1G5BCD7-F1
#
_cell.length_a   1.000
_cell.length_b   1.000
_cell.length_c   1.000
_cell.angle_alpha   90.00
_cell.angle_beta   90.00
_cell.angle_gamma   90.00
#
_symmetry.space_group_name_H-M   'P 1'
#
loop_
_entity.id
_entity.type
_entity.pdbx_description
1 polymer ?
#
loop_
_entity_poly.entity_id
_entity_poly.type
_entity_poly.pdbx_seq_one_letter_code
_entity_poly.pdbx_strand_id
1 'polypeptide(L)'
;MNSGVQRELSGLSEVLNRVYKAAFNPSAWNDTLPIMAEWLQAPMAILFTPTVLPEDGGFYFNHGISEVAIALWRAHSQPLEGGNKITITNSFRGGLIFTGDDILSKGKLAEVTWYKEFVKIGIGEVLINTVYDFDSTTHYPTVLSYFRDANTIRFTAHDKWKASLLLPHVCHAMELATRIRDAEYQLATTLKALDRLQHGVLLIGKNKHVLFGNASAIRILNMDDGLRLQVKDLHLSQGNLVAKSSYAHDLMDKAISEVVNPDVLAADHFSRVVLIPRTSKKAAFTLKFLSLPPELGFSFNKAFDPRAIAFLTDNDVPIQINRILLKNSYGLTNAEIFVTELIMEGKCLEEIGEKCGLSVNTLKTHLNRIYGKTNSANRAMLVKLLVRLSQGT
;
A
#
# COMPACT_ATOMS: atom_id res chain seq x y z
N MET A 1 -38.76 32.35 -8.72
CA MET A 1 -37.38 32.07 -9.18
C MET A 1 -37.44 31.74 -10.66
N ASN A 2 -36.52 32.29 -11.46
CA ASN A 2 -36.52 32.14 -12.92
C ASN A 2 -36.14 30.70 -13.32
N SER A 3 -36.90 30.04 -14.20
CA SER A 3 -36.77 28.60 -14.51
C SER A 3 -35.37 28.21 -15.03
N GLY A 4 -34.65 29.13 -15.68
CA GLY A 4 -33.26 28.93 -16.12
C GLY A 4 -32.24 28.85 -14.97
N VAL A 5 -32.41 29.65 -13.91
CA VAL A 5 -31.51 29.65 -12.74
C VAL A 5 -31.64 28.33 -11.97
N GLN A 6 -32.88 27.82 -11.85
CA GLN A 6 -33.12 26.56 -11.17
C GLN A 6 -32.51 25.37 -11.92
N ARG A 7 -32.56 25.37 -13.26
CA ARG A 7 -31.91 24.35 -14.09
C ARG A 7 -30.38 24.38 -13.94
N GLU A 8 -29.77 25.56 -13.96
CA GLU A 8 -28.32 25.73 -13.80
C GLU A 8 -27.84 25.28 -12.41
N LEU A 9 -28.57 25.62 -11.35
CA LEU A 9 -28.25 25.18 -9.99
C LEU A 9 -28.40 23.67 -9.81
N SER A 10 -29.43 23.06 -10.40
CA SER A 10 -29.59 21.60 -10.39
C SER A 10 -28.46 20.90 -11.14
N GLY A 11 -28.06 21.42 -12.31
CA GLY A 11 -26.92 20.89 -13.08
C GLY A 11 -25.61 20.99 -12.31
N LEU A 12 -25.33 22.14 -11.68
CA LEU A 12 -24.17 22.30 -10.81
C LEU A 12 -24.19 21.29 -9.65
N SER A 13 -25.33 21.16 -8.95
CA SER A 13 -25.45 20.21 -7.84
C SER A 13 -25.19 18.76 -8.24
N GLU A 14 -25.62 18.36 -9.44
CA GLU A 14 -25.35 17.03 -10.00
C GLU A 14 -23.84 16.85 -10.28
N VAL A 15 -23.21 17.82 -10.95
CA VAL A 15 -21.76 17.80 -11.23
C VAL A 15 -20.98 17.67 -9.92
N LEU A 16 -21.31 18.47 -8.89
CA LEU A 16 -20.62 18.42 -7.61
C LEU A 16 -20.74 17.04 -6.94
N ASN A 17 -21.93 16.45 -6.93
CA ASN A 17 -22.12 15.11 -6.36
C ASN A 17 -21.26 14.06 -7.07
N ARG A 18 -21.11 14.15 -8.40
CA ARG A 18 -20.24 13.27 -9.18
C ARG A 18 -18.76 13.49 -8.85
N VAL A 19 -18.31 14.74 -8.76
CA VAL A 19 -16.94 15.11 -8.35
C VAL A 19 -16.58 14.51 -6.98
N TYR A 20 -17.47 14.64 -5.99
CA TYR A 20 -17.22 14.05 -4.67
C TYR A 20 -17.27 12.51 -4.68
N LYS A 21 -18.12 11.89 -5.49
CA LYS A 21 -18.09 10.42 -5.66
C LYS A 21 -16.77 9.96 -6.29
N ALA A 22 -16.25 10.71 -7.26
CA ALA A 22 -14.98 10.42 -7.91
C ALA A 22 -13.76 10.58 -6.99
N ALA A 23 -13.88 11.36 -5.90
CA ALA A 23 -12.86 11.43 -4.86
C ALA A 23 -12.62 10.08 -4.16
N PHE A 24 -13.68 9.27 -3.96
CA PHE A 24 -13.61 7.97 -3.29
C PHE A 24 -13.41 6.80 -4.26
N ASN A 25 -13.67 7.02 -5.55
CA ASN A 25 -13.47 6.03 -6.60
C ASN A 25 -12.81 6.70 -7.81
N PRO A 26 -11.48 6.57 -7.98
CA PRO A 26 -10.75 7.21 -9.07
C PRO A 26 -11.28 6.88 -10.46
N SER A 27 -11.85 5.69 -10.67
CA SER A 27 -12.40 5.29 -11.97
C SER A 27 -13.63 6.11 -12.38
N ALA A 28 -14.37 6.67 -11.42
CA ALA A 28 -15.56 7.47 -11.68
C ALA A 28 -15.26 8.84 -12.29
N TRP A 29 -13.99 9.27 -12.33
CA TRP A 29 -13.58 10.47 -13.06
C TRP A 29 -13.79 10.34 -14.58
N ASN A 30 -13.76 9.12 -15.14
CA ASN A 30 -14.06 8.88 -16.56
C ASN A 30 -15.51 9.26 -16.92
N ASP A 31 -16.44 9.10 -15.99
CA ASP A 31 -17.85 9.47 -16.18
C ASP A 31 -18.14 10.90 -15.70
N THR A 32 -17.33 11.40 -14.77
CA THR A 32 -17.53 12.74 -14.17
C THR A 32 -17.03 13.85 -15.09
N LEU A 33 -15.88 13.66 -15.75
CA LEU A 33 -15.31 14.64 -16.67
C LEU A 33 -16.24 14.97 -17.86
N PRO A 34 -16.91 14.01 -18.52
CA PRO A 34 -17.95 14.29 -19.51
C PRO A 34 -19.06 15.21 -19.00
N ILE A 35 -19.61 14.92 -17.81
CA ILE A 35 -20.71 15.69 -17.22
C ILE A 35 -20.26 17.13 -16.90
N MET A 36 -19.02 17.31 -16.42
CA MET A 36 -18.43 18.63 -16.23
C MET A 36 -18.31 19.41 -17.55
N ALA A 37 -17.86 18.72 -18.61
CA ALA A 37 -17.72 19.29 -19.94
C ALA A 37 -19.07 19.69 -20.55
N GLU A 38 -20.09 18.84 -20.43
CA GLU A 38 -21.47 19.11 -20.85
C GLU A 38 -22.05 20.34 -20.13
N TRP A 39 -21.85 20.47 -18.82
CA TRP A 39 -22.34 21.64 -18.07
C TRP A 39 -21.67 22.95 -18.51
N LEU A 40 -20.41 22.89 -18.96
CA LEU A 40 -19.67 24.01 -19.57
C LEU A 40 -19.89 24.14 -21.09
N GLN A 41 -20.74 23.29 -21.68
CA GLN A 41 -20.96 23.24 -23.14
C GLN A 41 -19.63 23.15 -23.91
N ALA A 42 -18.75 22.29 -23.42
CA ALA A 42 -17.47 21.97 -24.03
C ALA A 42 -17.52 20.53 -24.55
N PRO A 43 -17.34 20.28 -25.85
CA PRO A 43 -17.36 18.93 -26.43
C PRO A 43 -16.15 18.09 -26.03
N MET A 44 -15.10 18.71 -25.50
CA MET A 44 -13.84 18.05 -25.18
C MET A 44 -13.31 18.54 -23.84
N ALA A 45 -12.72 17.64 -23.07
CA ALA A 45 -12.05 17.97 -21.82
C ALA A 45 -10.92 16.99 -21.50
N ILE A 46 -9.91 17.48 -20.78
CA ILE A 46 -8.82 16.66 -20.26
C ILE A 46 -8.49 17.10 -18.83
N LEU A 47 -8.34 16.13 -17.93
CA LEU A 47 -7.81 16.33 -16.60
C LEU A 47 -6.54 15.50 -16.47
N PHE A 48 -5.38 16.14 -16.33
CA PHE A 48 -4.12 15.40 -16.30
C PHE A 48 -3.01 16.06 -15.49
N THR A 49 -2.07 15.22 -15.08
CA THR A 49 -0.81 15.61 -14.44
C THR A 49 0.30 15.59 -15.50
N PRO A 50 0.84 16.74 -15.94
CA PRO A 50 1.76 16.79 -17.08
C PRO A 50 3.10 16.08 -16.87
N THR A 51 3.56 16.00 -15.62
CA THR A 51 4.92 15.54 -15.29
C THR A 51 4.97 14.12 -14.74
N VAL A 52 3.84 13.48 -14.49
CA VAL A 52 3.76 12.17 -13.81
C VAL A 52 2.71 11.30 -14.49
N LEU A 53 3.09 10.07 -14.79
CA LEU A 53 2.18 9.09 -15.38
C LEU A 53 1.17 8.57 -14.36
N PRO A 54 0.00 8.06 -14.79
CA PRO A 54 -0.99 7.49 -13.87
C PRO A 54 -0.45 6.37 -12.97
N GLU A 55 0.47 5.55 -13.48
CA GLU A 55 1.13 4.47 -12.73
C GLU A 55 2.04 4.98 -11.60
N ASP A 56 2.60 6.18 -11.76
CA ASP A 56 3.44 6.86 -10.78
C ASP A 56 2.65 7.84 -9.89
N GLY A 57 1.32 7.76 -9.93
CA GLY A 57 0.43 8.56 -9.08
C GLY A 57 -0.09 9.86 -9.71
N GLY A 58 0.20 10.10 -10.99
CA GLY A 58 -0.42 11.18 -11.77
C GLY A 58 -1.89 10.92 -12.09
N PHE A 59 -2.57 11.94 -12.61
CA PHE A 59 -3.94 11.82 -13.12
C PHE A 59 -3.95 11.89 -14.64
N TYR A 60 -4.87 11.16 -15.27
CA TYR A 60 -5.13 11.26 -16.70
C TYR A 60 -6.54 10.79 -17.01
N PHE A 61 -7.40 11.73 -17.40
CA PHE A 61 -8.76 11.48 -17.84
C PHE A 61 -9.03 12.29 -19.10
N ASN A 62 -9.67 11.68 -20.08
CA ASN A 62 -9.89 12.23 -21.40
C ASN A 62 -11.37 12.11 -21.78
N HIS A 63 -11.92 13.18 -22.34
CA HIS A 63 -13.27 13.20 -22.90
C HIS A 63 -13.25 13.91 -24.26
N GLY A 64 -13.79 13.26 -25.29
CA GLY A 64 -14.01 13.85 -26.61
C GLY A 64 -12.76 14.01 -27.51
N ILE A 65 -11.55 13.77 -27.00
CA ILE A 65 -10.31 13.86 -27.79
C ILE A 65 -9.91 12.47 -28.28
N SER A 66 -9.63 12.32 -29.59
CA SER A 66 -9.22 11.03 -30.16
C SER A 66 -7.86 10.57 -29.63
N GLU A 67 -7.66 9.25 -29.52
CA GLU A 67 -6.36 8.68 -29.11
C GLU A 67 -5.23 9.07 -30.06
N VAL A 68 -5.51 9.16 -31.36
CA VAL A 68 -4.54 9.62 -32.37
C VAL A 68 -4.11 11.06 -32.09
N ALA A 69 -5.06 11.94 -31.77
CA ALA A 69 -4.75 13.33 -31.39
C ALA A 69 -3.92 13.41 -30.11
N ILE A 70 -4.21 12.56 -29.11
CA ILE A 70 -3.42 12.48 -27.87
C ILE A 70 -2.00 11.96 -28.14
N ALA A 71 -1.86 10.93 -28.97
CA ALA A 71 -0.55 10.38 -29.33
C ALA A 71 0.30 11.41 -30.09
N LEU A 72 -0.31 12.14 -31.03
CA LEU A 72 0.32 13.26 -31.72
C LEU A 72 0.72 14.35 -30.73
N TRP A 73 -0.18 14.75 -29.82
CA TRP A 73 0.12 15.73 -28.78
C TRP A 73 1.30 15.27 -27.90
N ARG A 74 1.32 14.04 -27.41
CA ARG A 74 2.43 13.51 -26.59
C ARG A 74 3.76 13.44 -27.37
N ALA A 75 3.73 13.03 -28.63
CA ALA A 75 4.93 12.95 -29.46
C ALA A 75 5.55 14.33 -29.78
N HIS A 76 4.71 15.37 -29.88
CA HIS A 76 5.14 16.74 -30.17
C HIS A 76 5.32 17.61 -28.93
N SER A 77 4.80 17.17 -27.77
CA SER A 77 4.99 17.80 -26.46
C SER A 77 6.31 17.32 -25.84
N GLN A 78 7.43 17.56 -26.51
CA GLN A 78 8.70 17.67 -25.78
C GLN A 78 8.59 18.82 -24.78
N PRO A 79 9.30 18.75 -23.62
CA PRO A 79 9.14 19.74 -22.56
C PRO A 79 9.38 21.11 -23.17
N LEU A 80 8.39 22.01 -23.05
CA LEU A 80 8.46 23.41 -23.46
C LEU A 80 9.88 23.98 -23.21
N GLU A 81 10.74 23.98 -24.22
CA GLU A 81 12.10 24.51 -24.08
C GLU A 81 12.06 26.04 -24.25
N GLY A 82 12.71 26.77 -23.35
CA GLY A 82 12.88 28.22 -23.41
C GLY A 82 11.79 29.08 -22.73
N GLY A 83 11.77 30.38 -23.05
CA GLY A 83 10.94 31.43 -22.41
C GLY A 83 9.42 31.19 -22.43
N ASN A 84 8.94 30.27 -23.28
CA ASN A 84 7.55 29.80 -23.28
C ASN A 84 7.20 29.01 -22.01
N LYS A 85 8.16 28.29 -21.42
CA LYS A 85 7.99 27.65 -20.11
C LYS A 85 7.72 28.71 -19.05
N ILE A 86 8.46 29.81 -19.00
CA ILE A 86 8.31 30.83 -17.95
C ILE A 86 6.94 31.52 -18.03
N THR A 87 6.46 31.92 -19.21
CA THR A 87 5.14 32.57 -19.38
C THR A 87 3.97 31.63 -19.04
N ILE A 88 4.06 30.37 -19.43
CA ILE A 88 3.04 29.36 -19.18
C ILE A 88 3.09 28.91 -17.70
N THR A 89 4.27 28.68 -17.13
CA THR A 89 4.46 28.26 -15.72
C THR A 89 4.06 29.38 -14.74
N ASN A 90 4.36 30.65 -15.03
CA ASN A 90 3.89 31.79 -14.23
C ASN A 90 2.36 31.97 -14.25
N SER A 91 1.69 31.44 -15.28
CA SER A 91 0.23 31.47 -15.43
C SER A 91 -0.47 30.30 -14.72
N PHE A 92 0.27 29.24 -14.34
CA PHE A 92 -0.23 28.08 -13.61
C PHE A 92 -0.13 28.26 -12.08
N ARG A 93 -0.76 29.30 -11.53
CA ARG A 93 -1.02 29.37 -10.08
C ARG A 93 -2.33 28.66 -9.77
N GLY A 94 -2.37 27.90 -8.68
CA GLY A 94 -3.56 27.15 -8.25
C GLY A 94 -4.79 28.06 -8.17
N GLY A 95 -5.93 27.58 -8.69
CA GLY A 95 -7.18 28.34 -8.71
C GLY A 95 -7.32 29.34 -9.85
N LEU A 96 -6.31 29.52 -10.71
CA LEU A 96 -6.42 30.37 -11.89
C LEU A 96 -7.15 29.68 -13.04
N ILE A 97 -7.96 30.47 -13.74
CA ILE A 97 -8.74 30.07 -14.90
C ILE A 97 -8.45 31.05 -16.01
N PHE A 98 -7.99 30.54 -17.14
CA PHE A 98 -7.58 31.38 -18.25
C PHE A 98 -7.94 30.75 -19.59
N THR A 99 -8.20 31.61 -20.57
CA THR A 99 -8.44 31.24 -21.97
C THR A 99 -7.14 31.31 -22.76
N GLY A 100 -7.10 30.70 -23.95
CA GLY A 100 -5.95 30.85 -24.87
C GLY A 100 -5.52 32.32 -25.05
N ASP A 101 -6.51 33.22 -25.22
CA ASP A 101 -6.30 34.67 -25.35
C ASP A 101 -5.63 35.34 -24.13
N ASP A 102 -5.73 34.77 -22.94
CA ASP A 102 -5.09 35.32 -21.72
C ASP A 102 -3.60 34.94 -21.65
N ILE A 103 -3.23 33.81 -22.26
CA ILE A 103 -1.85 33.27 -22.26
C ILE A 103 -0.99 34.01 -23.29
N LEU A 104 -1.57 34.26 -24.47
CA LEU A 104 -0.93 35.02 -25.54
C LEU A 104 -1.92 36.08 -26.05
N SER A 105 -1.55 37.35 -25.94
CA SER A 105 -2.31 38.48 -26.48
C SER A 105 -2.77 38.21 -27.92
N LYS A 106 -4.06 38.45 -28.19
CA LYS A 106 -4.72 38.25 -29.50
C LYS A 106 -3.80 38.62 -30.67
N GLY A 107 -3.50 37.64 -31.51
CA GLY A 107 -2.65 37.78 -32.70
C GLY A 107 -1.37 36.93 -32.67
N LYS A 108 -0.77 36.69 -31.49
CA LYS A 108 0.45 35.87 -31.39
C LYS A 108 0.18 34.36 -31.27
N LEU A 109 -0.99 33.98 -30.73
CA LEU A 109 -1.37 32.58 -30.49
C LEU A 109 -1.39 31.76 -31.80
N ALA A 110 -1.92 32.34 -32.88
CA ALA A 110 -1.98 31.71 -34.21
C ALA A 110 -0.61 31.45 -34.85
N GLU A 111 0.44 32.13 -34.39
CA GLU A 111 1.80 31.98 -34.90
C GLU A 111 2.57 30.87 -34.16
N VAL A 112 2.12 30.49 -32.96
CA VAL A 112 2.84 29.54 -32.11
C VAL A 112 2.67 28.10 -32.58
N THR A 113 3.81 27.40 -32.72
CA THR A 113 3.88 26.03 -33.23
C THR A 113 2.97 25.06 -32.48
N TRP A 114 2.94 25.09 -31.14
CA TRP A 114 2.07 24.20 -30.38
C TRP A 114 0.58 24.47 -30.64
N TYR A 115 0.16 25.72 -30.79
CA TYR A 115 -1.24 26.05 -31.05
C TYR A 115 -1.69 25.59 -32.45
N LYS A 116 -0.82 25.71 -33.46
CA LYS A 116 -1.09 25.19 -34.81
C LYS A 116 -1.31 23.68 -34.82
N GLU A 117 -0.59 22.93 -34.00
CA GLU A 117 -0.80 21.48 -33.84
C GLU A 117 -2.12 21.17 -33.13
N PHE A 118 -2.54 21.99 -32.15
CA PHE A 118 -3.83 21.84 -31.47
C PHE A 118 -5.01 22.08 -32.43
N VAL A 119 -4.92 23.07 -33.31
CA VAL A 119 -5.95 23.32 -34.34
C VAL A 119 -6.06 22.15 -35.32
N LYS A 120 -4.94 21.53 -35.71
CA LYS A 120 -4.95 20.34 -36.59
C LYS A 120 -5.67 19.13 -35.99
N ILE A 121 -5.71 19.02 -34.66
CA ILE A 121 -6.42 17.96 -33.95
C ILE A 121 -7.85 18.36 -33.54
N GLY A 122 -8.38 19.48 -34.07
CA GLY A 122 -9.76 19.92 -33.86
C GLY A 122 -9.98 20.82 -32.64
N ILE A 123 -8.92 21.24 -31.94
CA ILE A 123 -8.99 22.12 -30.78
C ILE A 123 -8.71 23.56 -31.21
N GLY A 124 -9.72 24.43 -31.16
CA GLY A 124 -9.56 25.84 -31.54
C GLY A 124 -9.67 26.82 -30.38
N GLU A 125 -10.45 26.50 -29.35
CA GLU A 125 -10.63 27.34 -28.18
C GLU A 125 -10.35 26.52 -26.93
N VAL A 126 -9.67 27.13 -25.95
CA VAL A 126 -9.26 26.46 -24.73
C VAL A 126 -9.62 27.29 -23.49
N LEU A 127 -10.12 26.60 -22.47
CA LEU A 127 -10.32 27.10 -21.11
C LEU A 127 -9.52 26.21 -20.17
N ILE A 128 -8.43 26.75 -19.62
CA ILE A 128 -7.49 26.03 -18.76
C ILE A 128 -7.77 26.41 -17.31
N ASN A 129 -7.86 25.41 -16.45
CA ASN A 129 -8.03 25.54 -15.02
C ASN A 129 -6.85 24.88 -14.32
N THR A 130 -6.15 25.63 -13.48
CA THR A 130 -5.06 25.10 -12.68
C THR A 130 -5.63 24.48 -11.40
N VAL A 131 -5.61 23.14 -11.31
CA VAL A 131 -6.03 22.43 -10.09
C VAL A 131 -4.93 22.53 -9.03
N TYR A 132 -3.70 22.19 -9.41
CA TYR A 132 -2.50 22.37 -8.58
C TYR A 132 -1.42 23.06 -9.38
N ASP A 133 -0.68 23.94 -8.72
CA ASP A 133 0.43 24.68 -9.30
C ASP A 133 1.67 23.80 -9.52
N PHE A 134 2.57 24.28 -10.38
CA PHE A 134 3.88 23.66 -10.62
C PHE A 134 4.85 23.89 -9.46
N ASP A 135 4.60 24.89 -8.62
CA ASP A 135 5.41 25.21 -7.45
C ASP A 135 4.93 24.47 -6.18
N SER A 136 3.88 23.63 -6.29
CA SER A 136 3.40 22.85 -5.16
C SER A 136 4.49 21.92 -4.64
N THR A 137 4.77 21.98 -3.34
CA THR A 137 5.63 21.02 -2.65
C THR A 137 4.87 19.77 -2.20
N THR A 138 3.55 19.76 -2.35
CA THR A 138 2.65 18.75 -1.75
C THR A 138 1.83 17.98 -2.77
N HIS A 139 1.64 18.51 -3.98
CA HIS A 139 0.85 17.88 -5.03
C HIS A 139 1.58 17.95 -6.38
N TYR A 140 1.34 16.99 -7.26
CA TYR A 140 1.83 17.10 -8.63
C TYR A 140 1.01 18.15 -9.40
N PRO A 141 1.64 18.97 -10.27
CA PRO A 141 0.95 19.97 -11.07
C PRO A 141 -0.16 19.29 -11.86
N THR A 142 -1.38 19.79 -11.73
CA THR A 142 -2.55 19.15 -12.33
C THR A 142 -3.44 20.19 -12.99
N VAL A 143 -3.84 19.89 -14.21
CA VAL A 143 -4.54 20.83 -15.09
C VAL A 143 -5.84 20.20 -15.57
N LEU A 144 -6.92 20.98 -15.52
CA LEU A 144 -8.22 20.66 -16.07
C LEU A 144 -8.51 21.63 -17.22
N SER A 145 -8.50 21.12 -18.44
CA SER A 145 -8.75 21.93 -19.63
C SER A 145 -10.02 21.49 -20.34
N TYR A 146 -10.80 22.47 -20.77
CA TYR A 146 -11.97 22.29 -21.63
C TYR A 146 -11.66 22.88 -23.00
N PHE A 147 -12.16 22.24 -24.05
CA PHE A 147 -11.90 22.65 -25.42
C PHE A 147 -13.19 22.73 -26.23
N ARG A 148 -13.20 23.68 -27.16
CA ARG A 148 -14.19 23.81 -28.24
C ARG A 148 -13.43 23.82 -29.57
N ASP A 149 -14.12 23.48 -30.65
CA ASP A 149 -13.53 23.58 -31.99
C ASP A 149 -13.31 25.05 -32.40
N ALA A 150 -12.54 25.26 -33.47
CA ALA A 150 -12.19 26.60 -33.96
C ALA A 150 -13.36 27.39 -34.58
N ASN A 151 -14.46 26.71 -34.90
CA ASN A 151 -15.63 27.30 -35.55
C ASN A 151 -16.75 27.59 -34.53
N THR A 152 -16.57 27.19 -33.27
CA THR A 152 -17.53 27.36 -32.18
C THR A 152 -17.31 28.69 -31.46
N ILE A 153 -18.34 29.13 -30.72
CA ILE A 153 -18.28 30.34 -29.90
C ILE A 153 -17.17 30.21 -28.85
N ARG A 154 -16.34 31.26 -28.77
CA ARG A 154 -15.26 31.41 -27.78
C ARG A 154 -15.76 31.24 -26.35
N PHE A 155 -14.88 30.78 -25.47
CA PHE A 155 -15.15 30.82 -24.05
C PHE A 155 -15.33 32.27 -23.57
N THR A 156 -16.43 32.50 -22.87
CA THR A 156 -16.88 33.81 -22.39
C THR A 156 -16.51 34.02 -20.93
N ALA A 157 -16.72 35.24 -20.43
CA ALA A 157 -16.62 35.51 -18.99
C ALA A 157 -17.60 34.66 -18.16
N HIS A 158 -18.75 34.29 -18.73
CA HIS A 158 -19.71 33.40 -18.08
C HIS A 158 -19.15 31.98 -17.95
N ASP A 159 -18.47 31.45 -18.98
CA ASP A 159 -17.81 30.14 -18.91
C ASP A 159 -16.69 30.13 -17.85
N LYS A 160 -15.86 31.19 -17.79
CA LYS A 160 -14.85 31.36 -16.74
C LYS A 160 -15.47 31.37 -15.34
N TRP A 161 -16.59 32.07 -15.17
CA TRP A 161 -17.33 32.10 -13.90
C TRP A 161 -17.87 30.71 -13.54
N LYS A 162 -18.51 29.99 -14.47
CA LYS A 162 -18.97 28.61 -14.25
C LYS A 162 -17.83 27.69 -13.81
N ALA A 163 -16.71 27.73 -14.53
CA ALA A 163 -15.54 26.93 -14.19
C ALA A 163 -14.95 27.29 -12.81
N SER A 164 -15.01 28.58 -12.42
CA SER A 164 -14.57 29.05 -11.09
C SER A 164 -15.41 28.49 -9.94
N LEU A 165 -16.67 28.13 -10.20
CA LEU A 165 -17.51 27.46 -9.20
C LEU A 165 -17.12 25.99 -9.02
N LEU A 166 -16.69 25.30 -10.09
CA LEU A 166 -16.32 23.88 -10.03
C LEU A 166 -14.91 23.66 -9.48
N LEU A 167 -13.97 24.53 -9.83
CA LEU A 167 -12.54 24.33 -9.57
C LEU A 167 -12.22 24.02 -8.09
N PRO A 168 -12.76 24.73 -7.08
CA PRO A 168 -12.48 24.43 -5.67
C PRO A 168 -12.92 23.02 -5.26
N HIS A 169 -14.03 22.53 -5.83
CA HIS A 169 -14.53 21.19 -5.53
C HIS A 169 -13.70 20.10 -6.19
N VAL A 170 -13.19 20.35 -7.40
CA VAL A 170 -12.23 19.46 -8.07
C VAL A 170 -10.94 19.37 -7.26
N CYS A 171 -10.37 20.51 -6.85
CA CYS A 171 -9.18 20.55 -5.99
C CYS A 171 -9.38 19.71 -4.72
N HIS A 172 -10.49 19.92 -4.01
CA HIS A 172 -10.76 19.20 -2.77
C HIS A 172 -11.01 17.69 -2.99
N ALA A 173 -11.73 17.31 -4.05
CA ALA A 173 -11.95 15.90 -4.38
C ALA A 173 -10.65 15.17 -4.71
N MET A 174 -9.72 15.83 -5.41
CA MET A 174 -8.42 15.26 -5.77
C MET A 174 -7.47 15.19 -4.57
N GLU A 175 -7.55 16.16 -3.64
CA GLU A 175 -6.82 16.10 -2.36
C GLU A 175 -7.27 14.90 -1.54
N LEU A 176 -8.59 14.68 -1.43
CA LEU A 176 -9.17 13.54 -0.74
C LEU A 176 -8.72 12.21 -1.38
N ALA A 177 -8.79 12.11 -2.71
CA ALA A 177 -8.35 10.92 -3.44
C ALA A 177 -6.87 10.60 -3.19
N THR A 178 -6.01 11.62 -3.20
CA THR A 178 -4.56 11.47 -2.93
C THR A 178 -4.31 10.99 -1.50
N ARG A 179 -4.97 11.61 -0.50
CA ARG A 179 -4.84 11.19 0.91
C ARG A 179 -5.30 9.76 1.15
N ILE A 180 -6.40 9.34 0.53
CA ILE A 180 -6.91 7.97 0.63
C ILE A 180 -5.89 6.99 0.04
N ARG A 181 -5.37 7.28 -1.15
CA ARG A 181 -4.37 6.45 -1.84
C ARG A 181 -3.07 6.34 -1.06
N ASP A 182 -2.51 7.44 -0.58
CA ASP A 182 -1.25 7.46 0.17
C ASP A 182 -1.35 6.62 1.43
N ALA A 183 -2.49 6.77 2.11
CA ALA A 183 -2.78 5.99 3.27
C ALA A 183 -2.87 4.49 2.85
N GLU A 184 -3.70 4.10 1.87
CA GLU A 184 -3.82 2.70 1.43
C GLU A 184 -2.48 2.07 1.07
N TYR A 185 -1.59 2.84 0.44
CA TYR A 185 -0.23 2.42 0.12
C TYR A 185 0.63 2.17 1.37
N GLN A 186 0.55 3.04 2.39
CA GLN A 186 1.24 2.84 3.67
C GLN A 186 0.76 1.56 4.37
N LEU A 187 -0.55 1.29 4.36
CA LEU A 187 -1.11 0.06 4.91
C LEU A 187 -0.58 -1.15 4.16
N ALA A 188 -0.68 -1.16 2.82
CA ALA A 188 -0.21 -2.26 1.99
C ALA A 188 1.29 -2.52 2.20
N THR A 189 2.10 -1.46 2.30
CA THR A 189 3.54 -1.57 2.58
C THR A 189 3.81 -2.18 3.95
N THR A 190 3.06 -1.76 4.96
CA THR A 190 3.18 -2.26 6.34
C THR A 190 2.80 -3.75 6.41
N LEU A 191 1.67 -4.13 5.81
CA LEU A 191 1.23 -5.53 5.76
C LEU A 191 2.22 -6.40 4.98
N LYS A 192 2.75 -5.91 3.86
CA LYS A 192 3.78 -6.61 3.07
C LYS A 192 5.11 -6.77 3.83
N ALA A 193 5.43 -5.85 4.73
CA ALA A 193 6.59 -6.01 5.62
C ALA A 193 6.35 -7.15 6.63
N LEU A 194 5.15 -7.29 7.18
CA LEU A 194 4.77 -8.41 8.07
C LEU A 194 4.82 -9.76 7.35
N ASP A 195 4.54 -9.81 6.06
CA ASP A 195 4.66 -11.03 5.22
C ASP A 195 6.08 -11.56 5.09
N ARG A 196 7.10 -10.72 5.32
CA ARG A 196 8.50 -11.16 5.30
C ARG A 196 8.93 -11.84 6.61
N LEU A 197 8.11 -11.77 7.66
CA LEU A 197 8.42 -12.41 8.94
C LEU A 197 8.19 -13.92 8.86
N GLN A 198 9.17 -14.68 9.37
CA GLN A 198 9.05 -16.14 9.47
C GLN A 198 8.02 -16.59 10.52
N HIS A 199 7.73 -15.73 11.49
CA HIS A 199 6.67 -15.95 12.47
C HIS A 199 5.30 -15.67 11.86
N GLY A 200 4.30 -16.46 12.26
CA GLY A 200 2.92 -16.16 11.92
C GLY A 200 2.46 -14.89 12.63
N VAL A 201 1.87 -13.95 11.89
CA VAL A 201 1.29 -12.73 12.45
C VAL A 201 -0.17 -12.66 12.05
N LEU A 202 -1.04 -12.38 13.02
CA LEU A 202 -2.47 -12.17 12.83
C LEU A 202 -2.87 -10.81 13.41
N LEU A 203 -3.66 -10.03 12.67
CA LEU A 203 -4.32 -8.83 13.20
C LEU A 203 -5.78 -9.14 13.50
N ILE A 204 -6.23 -8.79 14.69
CA ILE A 204 -7.56 -9.11 15.20
C ILE A 204 -8.34 -7.82 15.43
N GLY A 205 -9.55 -7.75 14.87
CA GLY A 205 -10.42 -6.59 14.96
C GLY A 205 -11.21 -6.52 16.26
N LYS A 206 -11.88 -5.39 16.49
CA LYS A 206 -12.80 -5.17 17.63
C LYS A 206 -13.87 -6.26 17.82
N ASN A 207 -14.26 -6.92 16.73
CA ASN A 207 -15.26 -8.00 16.75
C ASN A 207 -14.64 -9.38 17.07
N LYS A 208 -13.35 -9.44 17.48
CA LYS A 208 -12.59 -10.67 17.77
C LYS A 208 -12.34 -11.58 16.55
N HIS A 209 -12.58 -11.06 15.35
CA HIS A 209 -12.29 -11.76 14.10
C HIS A 209 -10.91 -11.39 13.57
N VAL A 210 -10.26 -12.32 12.88
CA VAL A 210 -9.01 -12.07 12.16
C VAL A 210 -9.29 -11.18 10.96
N LEU A 211 -8.62 -10.03 10.89
CA LEU A 211 -8.68 -9.07 9.78
C LEU A 211 -7.57 -9.29 8.76
N PHE A 212 -6.42 -9.79 9.21
CA PHE A 212 -5.25 -10.07 8.39
C PHE A 212 -4.45 -11.24 8.99
N GLY A 213 -3.87 -12.06 8.13
CA GLY A 213 -2.86 -13.04 8.51
C GLY A 213 -1.74 -13.06 7.48
N ASN A 214 -0.50 -13.02 7.96
CA ASN A 214 0.66 -13.06 7.06
C ASN A 214 0.87 -14.47 6.46
N ALA A 215 1.71 -14.60 5.44
CA ALA A 215 1.97 -15.86 4.74
C ALA A 215 2.31 -17.02 5.70
N SER A 216 3.13 -16.75 6.72
CA SER A 216 3.52 -17.74 7.75
C SER A 216 2.33 -18.20 8.60
N ALA A 217 1.44 -17.29 8.99
CA ALA A 217 0.24 -17.62 9.77
C ALA A 217 -0.76 -18.43 8.94
N ILE A 218 -1.01 -18.00 7.71
CA ILE A 218 -1.90 -18.72 6.78
C ILE A 218 -1.39 -20.14 6.53
N ARG A 219 -0.08 -20.31 6.33
CA ARG A 219 0.54 -21.64 6.20
C ARG A 219 0.25 -22.53 7.41
N ILE A 220 0.40 -22.00 8.64
CA ILE A 220 0.13 -22.78 9.87
C ILE A 220 -1.36 -23.12 9.98
N LEU A 221 -2.24 -22.15 9.74
CA LEU A 221 -3.70 -22.35 9.82
C LEU A 221 -4.20 -23.35 8.77
N ASN A 222 -3.59 -23.39 7.59
CA ASN A 222 -3.91 -24.35 6.53
C ASN A 222 -3.45 -25.78 6.84
N MET A 223 -2.56 -25.99 7.82
CA MET A 223 -2.23 -27.35 8.27
C MET A 223 -3.43 -28.04 8.94
N ASP A 224 -4.40 -27.27 9.44
CA ASP A 224 -5.57 -27.74 10.22
C ASP A 224 -5.18 -28.71 11.36
N ASP A 225 -4.00 -28.48 11.93
CA ASP A 225 -3.39 -29.39 12.89
C ASP A 225 -3.66 -28.93 14.33
N GLY A 226 -4.94 -28.75 14.67
CA GLY A 226 -5.39 -28.30 15.99
C GLY A 226 -5.81 -26.83 16.07
N LEU A 227 -5.40 -26.00 15.11
CA LEU A 227 -5.84 -24.62 14.92
C LEU A 227 -6.19 -24.38 13.46
N ARG A 228 -7.33 -23.72 13.21
CA ARG A 228 -7.75 -23.32 11.86
C ARG A 228 -8.45 -21.97 11.86
N LEU A 229 -8.56 -21.38 10.68
CA LEU A 229 -9.39 -20.21 10.45
C LEU A 229 -10.74 -20.67 9.88
N GLN A 230 -11.83 -20.41 10.61
CA GLN A 230 -13.17 -20.58 10.08
C GLN A 230 -13.57 -19.32 9.31
N VAL A 231 -13.38 -19.39 7.99
CA VAL A 231 -13.70 -18.29 7.08
C VAL A 231 -15.22 -18.17 6.93
N LYS A 232 -15.77 -16.98 7.19
CA LYS A 232 -17.19 -16.69 6.90
C LYS A 232 -17.39 -16.22 5.46
N ASP A 233 -16.36 -15.64 4.86
CA ASP A 233 -16.41 -15.06 3.52
C ASP A 233 -15.13 -15.41 2.72
N LEU A 234 -15.28 -16.25 1.69
CA LEU A 234 -14.17 -16.83 0.92
C LEU A 234 -13.27 -15.78 0.26
N HIS A 235 -13.77 -14.56 0.05
CA HIS A 235 -13.04 -13.51 -0.66
C HIS A 235 -12.03 -12.74 0.21
N LEU A 236 -12.18 -12.72 1.53
CA LEU A 236 -11.40 -11.82 2.39
C LEU A 236 -10.40 -12.54 3.30
N SER A 237 -10.42 -13.88 3.37
CA SER A 237 -9.62 -14.65 4.34
C SER A 237 -9.78 -14.13 5.78
N GLN A 238 -10.94 -13.53 6.08
CA GLN A 238 -11.34 -13.06 7.40
C GLN A 238 -12.22 -14.10 8.06
N GLY A 239 -12.05 -14.29 9.36
CA GLY A 239 -12.76 -15.35 10.05
C GLY A 239 -12.42 -15.48 11.52
N ASN A 240 -12.97 -16.52 12.12
CA ASN A 240 -12.78 -16.82 13.52
C ASN A 240 -11.66 -17.84 13.67
N LEU A 241 -10.74 -17.60 14.59
CA LEU A 241 -9.80 -18.63 15.00
C LEU A 241 -10.58 -19.73 15.73
N VAL A 242 -10.34 -20.97 15.35
CA VAL A 242 -10.97 -22.13 15.99
C VAL A 242 -9.90 -23.14 16.33
N ALA A 243 -9.64 -23.33 17.62
CA ALA A 243 -8.90 -24.47 18.13
C ALA A 243 -9.81 -25.73 18.16
N LYS A 244 -9.28 -26.90 17.81
CA LYS A 244 -10.02 -28.18 17.84
C LYS A 244 -10.28 -28.68 19.27
N SER A 245 -9.39 -28.35 20.22
CA SER A 245 -9.58 -28.63 21.64
C SER A 245 -10.47 -27.55 22.26
N SER A 246 -11.56 -27.94 22.91
CA SER A 246 -12.47 -27.01 23.60
C SER A 246 -11.76 -26.21 24.68
N TYR A 247 -10.95 -26.86 25.52
CA TYR A 247 -10.15 -26.19 26.55
C TYR A 247 -9.20 -25.14 25.95
N ALA A 248 -8.52 -25.46 24.86
CA ALA A 248 -7.62 -24.54 24.19
C ALA A 248 -8.39 -23.40 23.49
N HIS A 249 -9.58 -23.69 22.97
CA HIS A 249 -10.48 -22.71 22.36
C HIS A 249 -10.95 -21.68 23.39
N ASP A 250 -11.42 -22.13 24.56
CA ASP A 250 -11.91 -21.24 25.62
C ASP A 250 -10.79 -20.33 26.16
N LEU A 251 -9.58 -20.88 26.34
CA LEU A 251 -8.41 -20.09 26.74
C LEU A 251 -8.03 -19.05 25.67
N MET A 252 -8.08 -19.43 24.40
CA MET A 252 -7.81 -18.53 23.28
C MET A 252 -8.85 -17.42 23.19
N ASP A 253 -10.13 -17.74 23.26
CA ASP A 253 -11.22 -16.77 23.19
C ASP A 253 -11.20 -15.79 24.37
N LYS A 254 -10.87 -16.29 25.58
CA LYS A 254 -10.63 -15.44 26.74
C LYS A 254 -9.45 -14.51 26.51
N ALA A 255 -8.31 -15.04 26.04
CA ALA A 255 -7.13 -14.24 25.75
C ALA A 255 -7.41 -13.14 24.71
N ILE A 256 -8.10 -13.47 23.61
CA ILE A 256 -8.51 -12.50 22.58
C ILE A 256 -9.43 -11.42 23.16
N SER A 257 -10.39 -11.82 23.98
CA SER A 257 -11.34 -10.88 24.60
C SER A 257 -10.65 -9.86 25.49
N GLU A 258 -9.70 -10.30 26.31
CA GLU A 258 -8.94 -9.44 27.22
C GLU A 258 -8.02 -8.45 26.48
N VAL A 259 -7.38 -8.86 25.37
CA VAL A 259 -6.48 -7.96 24.63
C VAL A 259 -7.21 -6.99 23.70
N VAL A 260 -8.40 -7.35 23.20
CA VAL A 260 -9.21 -6.50 22.33
C VAL A 260 -9.90 -5.39 23.12
N ASN A 261 -10.33 -5.68 24.35
CA ASN A 261 -10.92 -4.73 25.28
C ASN A 261 -10.11 -4.72 26.59
N PRO A 262 -8.91 -4.12 26.59
CA PRO A 262 -8.08 -4.07 27.78
C PRO A 262 -8.79 -3.25 28.87
N ASP A 263 -8.90 -3.80 30.07
CA ASP A 263 -9.36 -3.05 31.23
C ASP A 263 -8.30 -2.02 31.63
N VAL A 264 -8.64 -0.74 31.58
CA VAL A 264 -7.73 0.40 31.79
C VAL A 264 -7.12 0.38 33.21
N LEU A 265 -7.75 -0.33 34.14
CA LEU A 265 -7.34 -0.39 35.55
C LEU A 265 -6.50 -1.63 35.91
N ALA A 266 -6.30 -2.58 35.00
CA ALA A 266 -5.56 -3.82 35.28
C ALA A 266 -4.15 -3.78 34.66
N ALA A 267 -3.12 -3.72 35.54
CA ALA A 267 -1.71 -3.58 35.15
C ALA A 267 -1.11 -4.76 34.33
N ASP A 268 -1.79 -5.91 34.28
CA ASP A 268 -1.23 -7.17 33.78
C ASP A 268 -1.66 -7.56 32.34
N HIS A 269 -2.28 -6.68 31.56
CA HIS A 269 -3.01 -7.08 30.33
C HIS A 269 -2.26 -6.90 29.00
N PHE A 270 -0.96 -6.57 29.03
CA PHE A 270 -0.21 -6.29 27.80
C PHE A 270 0.09 -7.51 26.92
N SER A 271 0.12 -8.72 27.49
CA SER A 271 0.25 -9.94 26.67
C SER A 271 -0.40 -11.18 27.27
N ARG A 272 -0.90 -12.05 26.39
CA ARG A 272 -1.42 -13.38 26.75
C ARG A 272 -0.77 -14.44 25.88
N VAL A 273 -0.46 -15.59 26.47
CA VAL A 273 0.11 -16.73 25.76
C VAL A 273 -0.81 -17.93 25.92
N VAL A 274 -1.15 -18.57 24.80
CA VAL A 274 -1.97 -19.77 24.75
C VAL A 274 -1.25 -20.84 23.95
N LEU A 275 -1.19 -22.05 24.51
CA LEU A 275 -0.66 -23.23 23.82
C LEU A 275 -1.80 -23.97 23.14
N ILE A 276 -1.67 -24.24 21.84
CA ILE A 276 -2.67 -24.98 21.08
C ILE A 276 -2.14 -26.39 20.77
N PRO A 277 -2.73 -27.44 21.36
CA PRO A 277 -2.28 -28.80 21.11
C PRO A 277 -2.56 -29.20 19.65
N ARG A 278 -1.61 -29.92 19.06
CA ARG A 278 -1.71 -30.40 17.68
C ARG A 278 -2.45 -31.72 17.61
N THR A 279 -3.22 -31.92 16.56
CA THR A 279 -3.95 -33.19 16.33
C THR A 279 -2.96 -34.31 15.99
N SER A 280 -1.86 -33.96 15.32
CA SER A 280 -0.72 -34.84 15.01
C SER A 280 0.14 -35.24 16.22
N LYS A 281 -0.12 -34.68 17.40
CA LYS A 281 0.67 -34.87 18.64
C LYS A 281 2.11 -34.34 18.59
N LYS A 282 2.45 -33.54 17.59
CA LYS A 282 3.68 -32.74 17.54
C LYS A 282 3.70 -31.65 18.63
N ALA A 283 4.82 -30.94 18.77
CA ALA A 283 4.93 -29.82 19.70
C ALA A 283 3.81 -28.78 19.47
N ALA A 284 3.12 -28.38 20.54
CA ALA A 284 1.98 -27.46 20.48
C ALA A 284 2.37 -26.13 19.81
N PHE A 285 1.41 -25.49 19.12
CA PHE A 285 1.60 -24.12 18.65
C PHE A 285 1.56 -23.14 19.82
N THR A 286 2.37 -22.08 19.76
CA THR A 286 2.30 -20.97 20.73
C THR A 286 1.64 -19.77 20.08
N LEU A 287 0.54 -19.28 20.66
CA LEU A 287 -0.07 -18.01 20.29
C LEU A 287 0.20 -16.98 21.37
N LYS A 288 0.84 -15.87 21.00
CA LYS A 288 1.05 -14.73 21.88
C LYS A 288 0.25 -13.53 21.39
N PHE A 289 -0.72 -13.09 22.16
CA PHE A 289 -1.57 -11.95 21.89
C PHE A 289 -1.03 -10.70 22.59
N LEU A 290 -1.09 -9.55 21.91
CA LEU A 290 -0.81 -8.23 22.48
C LEU A 290 -1.92 -7.27 22.06
N SER A 291 -2.28 -6.35 22.95
CA SER A 291 -3.20 -5.26 22.63
C SER A 291 -2.52 -4.26 21.71
N LEU A 292 -3.25 -3.75 20.72
CA LEU A 292 -2.80 -2.66 19.86
C LEU A 292 -3.51 -1.36 20.29
N PRO A 293 -2.75 -0.33 20.70
CA PRO A 293 -3.27 1.01 20.90
C PRO A 293 -3.98 1.51 19.62
N PRO A 294 -5.09 2.23 19.73
CA PRO A 294 -5.80 2.80 18.58
C PRO A 294 -4.92 3.74 17.76
N GLU A 295 -3.90 4.35 18.37
CA GLU A 295 -3.02 5.34 17.73
C GLU A 295 -1.91 4.71 16.87
N LEU A 296 -1.73 3.38 16.88
CA LEU A 296 -0.56 2.72 16.26
C LEU A 296 -0.59 2.61 14.73
N GLY A 297 -1.49 3.34 14.05
CA GLY A 297 -1.46 3.54 12.60
C GLY A 297 -1.94 2.38 11.73
N PHE A 298 -2.47 1.31 12.32
CA PHE A 298 -3.07 0.19 11.55
C PHE A 298 -4.55 0.40 11.21
N SER A 299 -5.21 1.38 11.85
CA SER A 299 -6.63 1.67 11.63
C SER A 299 -6.81 2.61 10.46
N PHE A 300 -7.46 2.10 9.41
CA PHE A 300 -7.52 2.75 8.10
C PHE A 300 -8.92 3.22 7.72
N ASN A 301 -9.90 2.41 8.07
CA ASN A 301 -11.32 2.72 7.94
C ASN A 301 -12.09 1.91 8.98
N LYS A 302 -13.40 2.13 9.12
CA LYS A 302 -14.24 1.38 10.09
C LYS A 302 -14.23 -0.14 9.87
N ALA A 303 -13.90 -0.62 8.67
CA ALA A 303 -13.86 -2.04 8.35
C ALA A 303 -12.53 -2.71 8.73
N PHE A 304 -11.41 -1.98 8.69
CA PHE A 304 -10.08 -2.45 9.07
C PHE A 304 -9.57 -1.66 10.28
N ASP A 305 -9.97 -2.13 11.48
CA ASP A 305 -9.67 -1.52 12.79
C ASP A 305 -9.14 -2.60 13.76
N PRO A 306 -7.85 -2.99 13.63
CA PRO A 306 -7.26 -4.01 14.49
C PRO A 306 -7.03 -3.48 15.91
N ARG A 307 -7.43 -4.28 16.90
CA ARG A 307 -7.32 -4.01 18.34
C ARG A 307 -6.32 -4.91 19.05
N ALA A 308 -5.88 -5.97 18.38
CA ALA A 308 -4.85 -6.85 18.88
C ALA A 308 -4.01 -7.45 17.75
N ILE A 309 -2.78 -7.81 18.09
CA ILE A 309 -1.86 -8.58 17.25
C ILE A 309 -1.58 -9.92 17.93
N ALA A 310 -1.57 -11.00 17.16
CA ALA A 310 -1.18 -12.32 17.63
C ALA A 310 0.02 -12.85 16.86
N PHE A 311 1.05 -13.30 17.59
CA PHE A 311 2.18 -14.03 17.05
C PHE A 311 1.93 -15.53 17.19
N LEU A 312 1.98 -16.25 16.07
CA LEU A 312 1.78 -17.69 15.96
C LEU A 312 3.11 -18.36 15.61
N THR A 313 3.59 -19.21 16.52
CA THR A 313 4.86 -19.93 16.39
C THR A 313 4.62 -21.43 16.33
N ASP A 314 5.20 -22.08 15.31
CA ASP A 314 5.34 -23.53 15.26
C ASP A 314 6.65 -23.95 15.95
N ASN A 315 6.52 -24.60 17.09
CA ASN A 315 7.65 -25.05 17.90
C ASN A 315 8.27 -26.37 17.39
N ASP A 316 7.65 -27.02 16.41
CA ASP A 316 8.15 -28.26 15.79
C ASP A 316 9.06 -27.98 14.58
N VAL A 317 9.15 -26.71 14.13
CA VAL A 317 10.02 -26.33 13.02
C VAL A 317 11.47 -26.30 13.50
N PRO A 318 12.38 -27.09 12.89
CA PRO A 318 13.78 -27.08 13.27
C PRO A 318 14.40 -25.71 13.00
N ILE A 319 15.24 -25.27 13.93
CA ILE A 319 15.98 -24.01 13.81
C ILE A 319 16.89 -24.12 12.58
N GLN A 320 16.60 -23.34 11.53
CA GLN A 320 17.42 -23.32 10.33
C GLN A 320 18.65 -22.45 10.54
N ILE A 321 19.81 -23.07 10.38
CA ILE A 321 21.10 -22.38 10.48
C ILE A 321 21.45 -21.79 9.12
N ASN A 322 21.78 -20.50 9.08
CA ASN A 322 22.29 -19.87 7.88
C ASN A 322 23.74 -20.34 7.58
N ARG A 323 23.86 -21.37 6.73
CA ARG A 323 25.15 -21.97 6.33
C ARG A 323 26.10 -20.95 5.72
N ILE A 324 25.58 -20.01 4.92
CA ILE A 324 26.38 -18.97 4.25
C ILE A 324 27.00 -18.03 5.29
N LEU A 325 26.21 -17.60 6.28
CA LEU A 325 26.68 -16.78 7.38
C LEU A 325 27.77 -17.48 8.19
N LEU A 326 27.55 -18.76 8.55
CA LEU A 326 28.56 -19.54 9.29
C LEU A 326 29.87 -19.70 8.52
N LYS A 327 29.78 -19.91 7.20
CA LYS A 327 30.95 -20.03 6.35
C LYS A 327 31.71 -18.71 6.22
N ASN A 328 31.00 -17.60 5.98
CA ASN A 328 31.61 -16.31 5.68
C ASN A 328 32.09 -15.56 6.93
N SER A 329 31.34 -15.61 8.04
CA SER A 329 31.64 -14.85 9.25
C SER A 329 32.52 -15.62 10.24
N TYR A 330 32.42 -16.95 10.26
CA TYR A 330 33.15 -17.80 11.22
C TYR A 330 34.12 -18.79 10.55
N GLY A 331 34.20 -18.81 9.21
CA GLY A 331 35.14 -19.68 8.50
C GLY A 331 34.87 -21.18 8.69
N LEU A 332 33.63 -21.55 8.99
CA LEU A 332 33.23 -22.95 9.18
C LEU A 332 33.23 -23.69 7.83
N THR A 333 33.84 -24.87 7.81
CA THR A 333 33.84 -25.78 6.65
C THR A 333 32.49 -26.50 6.54
N ASN A 334 32.18 -27.08 5.37
CA ASN A 334 30.92 -27.82 5.17
C ASN A 334 30.76 -28.98 6.18
N ALA A 335 31.84 -29.68 6.52
CA ALA A 335 31.82 -30.75 7.51
C ALA A 335 31.54 -30.23 8.93
N GLU A 336 32.12 -29.09 9.30
CA GLU A 336 31.87 -28.45 10.60
C GLU A 336 30.43 -27.92 10.68
N ILE A 337 29.91 -27.31 9.62
CA ILE A 337 28.51 -26.87 9.53
C ILE A 337 27.56 -28.06 9.72
N PHE A 338 27.83 -29.19 9.06
CA PHE A 338 27.02 -30.40 9.20
C PHE A 338 27.00 -30.94 10.65
N VAL A 339 28.16 -31.00 11.31
CA VAL A 339 28.24 -31.35 12.74
C VAL A 339 27.43 -30.36 13.60
N THR A 340 27.50 -29.08 13.28
CA THR A 340 26.79 -28.00 14.00
C THR A 340 25.27 -28.11 13.86
N GLU A 341 24.77 -28.51 12.69
CA GLU A 341 23.34 -28.80 12.45
C GLU A 341 22.86 -29.98 13.28
N LEU A 342 23.61 -31.08 13.30
CA LEU A 342 23.25 -32.26 14.09
C LEU A 342 23.24 -31.95 15.60
N ILE A 343 24.10 -31.05 16.06
CA ILE A 343 24.09 -30.55 17.46
C ILE A 343 22.82 -29.75 17.75
N MET A 344 22.37 -28.91 16.81
CA MET A 344 21.14 -28.11 16.91
C MET A 344 19.86 -28.97 16.85
N GLU A 345 19.92 -30.11 16.17
CA GLU A 345 18.87 -31.14 16.20
C GLU A 345 18.81 -31.91 17.53
N GLY A 346 19.73 -31.64 18.47
CA GLY A 346 19.72 -32.24 19.82
C GLY A 346 20.45 -33.59 19.93
N LYS A 347 21.15 -34.04 18.88
CA LYS A 347 21.81 -35.36 18.88
C LYS A 347 22.97 -35.48 19.87
N CYS A 348 23.22 -36.68 20.37
CA CYS A 348 24.39 -36.95 21.20
C CYS A 348 25.67 -37.14 20.35
N LEU A 349 26.84 -37.18 20.99
CA LEU A 349 28.12 -37.26 20.26
C LEU A 349 28.29 -38.60 19.54
N GLU A 350 27.71 -39.65 20.11
CA GLU A 350 27.71 -41.01 19.58
C GLU A 350 26.92 -41.06 18.27
N GLU A 351 25.70 -40.51 18.26
CA GLU A 351 24.83 -40.41 17.08
C GLU A 351 25.45 -39.54 15.97
N ILE A 352 26.13 -38.45 16.35
CA ILE A 352 26.83 -37.58 15.39
C ILE A 352 28.02 -38.33 14.79
N GLY A 353 28.80 -39.04 15.60
CA GLY A 353 29.92 -39.85 15.16
C GLY A 353 29.48 -40.90 14.14
N GLU A 354 28.40 -41.62 14.44
CA GLU A 354 27.82 -42.61 13.53
C GLU A 354 27.36 -42.00 12.21
N LYS A 355 26.62 -40.88 12.25
CA LYS A 355 26.17 -40.19 11.03
C LYS A 355 27.30 -39.61 10.19
N CYS A 356 28.40 -39.21 10.81
CA CYS A 356 29.56 -38.67 10.11
C CYS A 356 30.58 -39.74 9.70
N GLY A 357 30.42 -41.00 10.13
CA GLY A 357 31.44 -42.04 9.95
C GLY A 357 32.73 -41.76 10.72
N LEU A 358 32.64 -41.07 11.86
CA LEU A 358 33.78 -40.61 12.66
C LEU A 358 33.77 -41.26 14.05
N SER A 359 34.96 -41.56 14.57
CA SER A 359 35.11 -41.92 15.98
C SER A 359 34.76 -40.74 16.88
N VAL A 360 34.28 -41.02 18.10
CA VAL A 360 33.99 -39.99 19.12
C VAL A 360 35.23 -39.11 19.41
N ASN A 361 36.43 -39.69 19.37
CA ASN A 361 37.67 -38.93 19.54
C ASN A 361 37.92 -37.95 18.40
N THR A 362 37.70 -38.38 17.15
CA THR A 362 37.82 -37.51 15.98
C THR A 362 36.78 -36.39 16.02
N LEU A 363 35.54 -36.70 16.45
CA LEU A 363 34.48 -35.72 16.61
C LEU A 363 34.80 -34.66 17.68
N LYS A 364 35.42 -35.05 18.80
CA LYS A 364 35.91 -34.10 19.83
C LYS A 364 36.94 -33.12 19.24
N THR A 365 37.83 -33.59 18.36
CA THR A 365 38.78 -32.70 17.66
C THR A 365 38.07 -31.71 16.73
N HIS A 366 37.05 -32.16 15.98
CA HIS A 366 36.23 -31.27 15.15
C HIS A 366 35.49 -30.22 16.00
N LEU A 367 34.91 -30.63 17.14
CA LEU A 367 34.24 -29.73 18.08
C LEU A 367 35.18 -28.66 18.64
N ASN A 368 36.41 -29.02 19.02
CA ASN A 368 37.39 -28.06 19.49
C ASN A 368 37.75 -27.01 18.40
N ARG A 369 37.80 -27.41 17.13
CA ARG A 369 37.98 -26.47 16.02
C ARG A 369 36.77 -25.56 15.84
N ILE A 370 35.56 -26.10 15.93
CA ILE A 370 34.32 -25.32 15.88
C ILE A 370 34.28 -24.30 17.02
N TYR A 371 34.60 -24.72 18.25
CA TYR A 371 34.68 -23.86 19.42
C TYR A 371 35.72 -22.75 19.26
N GLY A 372 36.91 -23.07 18.74
CA GLY A 372 37.94 -22.07 18.43
C GLY A 372 37.48 -21.04 17.40
N LYS A 373 36.82 -21.49 16.32
CA LYS A 373 36.31 -20.60 15.26
C LYS A 373 35.13 -19.73 15.69
N THR A 374 34.28 -20.25 16.58
CA THR A 374 33.06 -19.57 17.07
C THR A 374 33.25 -18.85 18.40
N ASN A 375 34.46 -18.88 18.95
CA ASN A 375 34.80 -18.39 20.29
C ASN A 375 33.83 -18.91 21.38
N SER A 376 33.42 -20.17 21.27
CA SER A 376 32.48 -20.81 22.19
C SER A 376 33.23 -21.71 23.15
N ALA A 377 33.04 -21.54 24.47
CA ALA A 377 33.76 -22.34 25.46
C ALA A 377 33.20 -23.77 25.64
N ASN A 378 31.95 -24.00 25.25
CA ASN A 378 31.28 -25.28 25.39
C ASN A 378 30.07 -25.39 24.44
N ARG A 379 29.48 -26.60 24.38
CA ARG A 379 28.30 -26.91 23.57
C ARG A 379 27.14 -25.94 23.83
N ALA A 380 26.87 -25.60 25.09
CA ALA A 380 25.77 -24.70 25.44
C ALA A 380 25.99 -23.28 24.89
N MET A 381 27.22 -22.79 24.92
CA MET A 381 27.59 -21.48 24.39
C MET A 381 27.51 -21.44 22.87
N LEU A 382 27.91 -22.52 22.20
CA LEU A 382 27.74 -22.70 20.76
C LEU A 382 26.26 -22.72 20.37
N VAL A 383 25.42 -23.51 21.06
CA VAL A 383 23.97 -23.53 20.81
C VAL A 383 23.37 -22.15 21.03
N LYS A 384 23.74 -21.43 22.09
CA LYS A 384 23.27 -20.06 22.35
C LYS A 384 23.64 -19.09 21.23
N LEU A 385 24.86 -19.20 20.67
CA LEU A 385 25.28 -18.40 19.52
C LEU A 385 24.41 -18.71 18.29
N LEU A 386 24.23 -19.99 17.98
CA LEU A 386 23.47 -20.43 16.81
C LEU A 386 21.99 -20.02 16.90
N VAL A 387 21.37 -20.14 18.07
CA VAL A 387 20.00 -19.67 18.32
C VAL A 387 19.90 -18.17 18.05
N ARG A 388 20.86 -17.36 18.52
CA ARG A 388 20.88 -15.91 18.24
C ARG A 388 21.02 -15.60 16.76
N LEU A 389 21.91 -16.30 16.06
CA LEU A 389 22.11 -16.11 14.62
C LEU A 389 20.89 -16.55 13.80
N SER A 390 20.07 -17.47 14.32
CA SER A 390 18.83 -17.92 13.67
C SER A 390 17.63 -16.99 13.90
N GLN A 391 17.63 -16.18 14.96
CA GLN A 391 16.53 -15.26 15.29
C GLN A 391 16.74 -13.83 14.73
N GLY A 392 17.93 -13.52 14.22
CA GLY A 392 18.36 -12.18 13.83
C GLY A 392 18.40 -11.87 12.33
N THR A 393 17.71 -12.65 11.49
CA THR A 393 17.68 -12.45 10.02
C THR A 393 16.28 -12.50 9.45
#